data_AF-C5BWD4-F1
#
_entry.id   AF-C5BWD4-F1
#
_cell.length_a   1.000
_cell.length_b   1.000
_cell.length_c   1.000
_cell.angle_alpha   90.00
_cell.angle_beta   90.00
_cell.angle_gamma   90.00
#
_symmetry.space_group_name_H-M   'P 1'
#
loop_
_entity.id
_entity.type
_entity.pdbx_description
1 polymer ?
#
loop_
_entity_poly.entity_id
_entity_poly.type
_entity_poly.pdbx_seq_one_letter_code
_entity_poly.pdbx_strand_id
1 'polypeptide(L)'
;MVRPMQAWFRIVSVMALAVAAFATAGCGPGGTPFDEAEAGDCLGDTGDTDTDDLRVTDCAEADARWTVLGQVEGAGADACADLPDTDVIISAADDSTSTCVRFRAAEGDCVWTDLSGYANCEEDSGYQLAAIVEAAADDTGCPEDTAQSRIYSDGVVYCWVQHSV
;
A
#
# COMPACT_ATOMS: atom_id res chain seq x y z
N MET A 1 47.90 22.40 -31.58
CA MET A 1 48.23 21.19 -32.35
C MET A 1 47.76 19.97 -31.56
N VAL A 2 46.91 19.16 -32.21
CA VAL A 2 46.57 17.76 -31.93
C VAL A 2 45.84 17.42 -30.61
N ARG A 3 44.51 17.23 -30.69
CA ARG A 3 43.78 16.17 -29.96
C ARG A 3 43.98 14.84 -30.72
N PRO A 4 43.98 13.66 -30.07
CA PRO A 4 42.72 12.91 -30.04
C PRO A 4 42.47 12.00 -28.83
N MET A 5 41.18 11.84 -28.52
CA MET A 5 40.43 10.62 -28.19
C MET A 5 41.19 9.45 -27.54
N GLN A 6 40.71 9.02 -26.37
CA GLN A 6 40.46 7.61 -26.12
C GLN A 6 39.12 7.42 -25.40
N ALA A 7 38.12 7.04 -26.20
CA ALA A 7 36.94 6.33 -25.75
C ALA A 7 37.29 4.84 -25.72
N TRP A 8 37.14 4.18 -24.57
CA TRP A 8 37.08 2.73 -24.50
C TRP A 8 35.80 2.30 -23.81
N PHE A 9 35.06 1.50 -24.55
CA PHE A 9 33.72 1.01 -24.29
C PHE A 9 33.84 -0.44 -23.78
N ARG A 10 32.94 -0.78 -22.85
CA ARG A 10 32.35 -2.10 -22.53
C ARG A 10 33.09 -3.07 -21.59
N ILE A 11 32.20 -3.84 -20.94
CA ILE A 11 32.30 -5.15 -20.26
C ILE A 11 32.19 -4.94 -18.73
N VAL A 12 31.16 -5.44 -18.02
CA VAL A 12 30.79 -6.86 -17.80
C VAL A 12 29.29 -6.98 -17.42
N SER A 13 28.60 -7.98 -17.98
CA SER A 13 27.27 -8.48 -17.59
C SER A 13 27.23 -9.08 -16.18
N VAL A 14 26.09 -8.94 -15.47
CA VAL A 14 25.64 -9.97 -14.53
C VAL A 14 24.13 -10.18 -14.70
N MET A 15 23.77 -11.41 -15.09
CA MET A 15 22.42 -11.95 -14.98
C MET A 15 21.96 -11.87 -13.52
N ALA A 16 20.78 -11.31 -13.28
CA ALA A 16 20.00 -11.66 -12.11
C ALA A 16 18.75 -12.40 -12.59
N LEU A 17 18.72 -13.68 -12.26
CA LEU A 17 17.54 -14.55 -12.29
C LEU A 17 16.36 -13.80 -11.66
N ALA A 18 15.32 -13.51 -12.43
CA ALA A 18 14.00 -13.34 -11.86
C ALA A 18 13.43 -14.75 -11.66
N VAL A 19 13.49 -15.22 -10.40
CA VAL A 19 12.75 -16.40 -9.96
C VAL A 19 11.27 -16.02 -10.04
N ALA A 20 10.57 -16.50 -11.05
CA ALA A 20 9.12 -16.45 -11.08
C ALA A 20 8.63 -17.45 -10.02
N ALA A 21 8.34 -16.94 -8.82
CA ALA A 21 7.53 -17.65 -7.85
C ALA A 21 6.11 -17.72 -8.42
N PHE A 22 5.77 -18.86 -9.04
CA PHE A 22 4.39 -19.19 -9.33
C PHE A 22 3.68 -19.42 -7.99
N ALA A 23 3.01 -18.38 -7.49
CA ALA A 23 1.96 -18.56 -6.50
C ALA A 23 0.79 -19.27 -7.21
N THR A 24 0.70 -20.58 -7.03
CA THR A 24 -0.51 -21.32 -7.36
C THR A 24 -1.59 -20.89 -6.37
N ALA A 25 -2.42 -19.93 -6.76
CA ALA A 25 -3.66 -19.61 -6.05
C ALA A 25 -4.52 -20.89 -5.98
N GLY A 26 -4.59 -21.48 -4.80
CA GLY A 26 -5.42 -22.64 -4.52
C GLY A 26 -6.86 -22.19 -4.36
N CYS A 27 -7.71 -22.42 -5.37
CA CYS A 27 -9.15 -22.34 -5.19
C CYS A 27 -9.63 -23.48 -4.28
N GLY A 28 -9.63 -23.25 -2.97
CA GLY A 28 -10.36 -24.05 -1.99
C GLY A 28 -11.81 -23.55 -1.85
N PRO A 29 -12.81 -24.42 -1.62
CA PRO A 29 -14.18 -23.97 -1.44
C PRO A 29 -14.36 -23.48 0.01
N GLY A 30 -14.37 -22.16 0.23
CA GLY A 30 -15.00 -21.58 1.41
C GLY A 30 -14.22 -20.56 2.26
N GLY A 31 -13.05 -20.07 1.82
CA GLY A 31 -12.41 -18.89 2.41
C GLY A 31 -12.61 -17.67 1.52
N THR A 32 -12.78 -16.49 2.10
CA THR A 32 -12.59 -15.24 1.36
C THR A 32 -11.13 -15.18 0.90
N PRO A 33 -10.83 -14.61 -0.28
CA PRO A 33 -9.49 -14.64 -0.86
C PRO A 33 -8.41 -13.90 -0.04
N PHE A 34 -8.77 -13.23 1.06
CA PHE A 34 -7.85 -12.59 1.98
C PHE A 34 -7.72 -13.31 3.34
N ASP A 35 -8.52 -14.35 3.63
CA ASP A 35 -8.38 -15.15 4.86
C ASP A 35 -6.99 -15.83 4.95
N GLU A 36 -6.37 -16.09 3.80
CA GLU A 36 -5.05 -16.70 3.69
C GLU A 36 -3.89 -15.69 3.62
N ALA A 37 -4.18 -14.38 3.73
CA ALA A 37 -3.16 -13.35 3.56
C ALA A 37 -2.19 -13.30 4.75
N GLU A 38 -0.90 -13.33 4.47
CA GLU A 38 0.17 -13.28 5.47
C GLU A 38 0.80 -11.88 5.55
N ALA A 39 1.50 -11.58 6.65
CA ALA A 39 2.23 -10.33 6.78
C ALA A 39 3.26 -10.18 5.64
N GLY A 40 3.21 -9.04 4.95
CA GLY A 40 4.00 -8.74 3.77
C GLY A 40 3.29 -8.98 2.44
N ASP A 41 2.14 -9.68 2.44
CA ASP A 41 1.32 -9.81 1.24
C ASP A 41 0.69 -8.48 0.83
N CYS A 42 0.38 -8.37 -0.46
CA CYS A 42 -0.35 -7.21 -0.97
C CYS A 42 -1.78 -7.58 -1.30
N LEU A 43 -2.70 -6.70 -0.92
CA LEU A 43 -4.11 -6.83 -1.26
C LEU A 43 -4.45 -5.86 -2.37
N GLY A 44 -5.18 -6.36 -3.36
CA GLY A 44 -5.76 -5.54 -4.42
C GLY A 44 -7.28 -5.61 -4.40
N ASP A 45 -7.88 -4.54 -4.92
CA ASP A 45 -9.32 -4.40 -5.11
C ASP A 45 -9.67 -4.73 -6.57
N THR A 46 -10.67 -5.60 -6.79
CA THR A 46 -11.14 -5.92 -8.14
C THR A 46 -12.15 -4.94 -8.73
N GLY A 47 -12.56 -3.90 -7.99
CA GLY A 47 -13.29 -2.75 -8.52
C GLY A 47 -14.61 -2.40 -7.81
N ASP A 48 -14.91 -2.99 -6.66
CA ASP A 48 -16.10 -2.69 -5.86
C ASP A 48 -15.68 -2.50 -4.39
N THR A 49 -16.19 -1.47 -3.72
CA THR A 49 -15.72 -0.97 -2.41
C THR A 49 -16.01 -1.91 -1.22
N ASP A 50 -16.45 -3.14 -1.48
CA ASP A 50 -16.78 -4.12 -0.47
C ASP A 50 -15.56 -5.03 -0.19
N THR A 51 -15.39 -5.43 1.06
CA THR A 51 -14.28 -6.31 1.50
C THR A 51 -14.26 -7.66 0.79
N ASP A 52 -15.38 -8.05 0.17
CA ASP A 52 -15.55 -9.29 -0.57
C ASP A 52 -14.77 -9.32 -1.89
N ASP A 53 -14.32 -8.16 -2.38
CA ASP A 53 -13.55 -8.00 -3.62
C ASP A 53 -12.03 -7.85 -3.38
N LEU A 54 -11.60 -8.00 -2.13
CA LEU A 54 -10.18 -7.99 -1.76
C LEU A 54 -9.53 -9.34 -2.02
N ARG A 55 -8.39 -9.32 -2.72
CA ARG A 55 -7.61 -10.52 -3.01
C ARG A 55 -6.13 -10.29 -2.77
N VAL A 56 -5.43 -11.35 -2.37
CA VAL A 56 -3.96 -11.36 -2.42
C VAL A 56 -3.52 -11.24 -3.88
N THR A 57 -2.65 -10.27 -4.15
CA THR A 57 -2.09 -9.98 -5.47
C THR A 57 -0.59 -9.74 -5.37
N ASP A 58 0.11 -9.73 -6.50
CA ASP A 58 1.53 -9.36 -6.53
C ASP A 58 1.66 -7.85 -6.22
N CYS A 59 2.57 -7.51 -5.31
CA CYS A 59 2.79 -6.14 -4.86
C CYS A 59 3.23 -5.16 -5.97
N ALA A 60 3.70 -5.66 -7.11
CA ALA A 60 4.06 -4.85 -8.27
C ALA A 60 2.88 -4.54 -9.19
N GLU A 61 1.73 -5.18 -8.99
CA GLU A 61 0.53 -4.93 -9.78
C GLU A 61 -0.08 -3.56 -9.46
N ALA A 62 -0.69 -2.94 -10.46
CA ALA A 62 -1.25 -1.60 -10.34
C ALA A 62 -2.50 -1.57 -9.43
N ASP A 63 -3.15 -2.71 -9.23
CA ASP A 63 -4.29 -2.86 -8.33
C ASP A 63 -3.88 -3.21 -6.89
N ALA A 64 -2.58 -3.37 -6.59
CA ALA A 64 -2.08 -3.61 -5.23
C ALA A 64 -2.20 -2.34 -4.38
N ARG A 65 -3.27 -2.24 -3.59
CA ARG A 65 -3.65 -1.05 -2.82
C ARG A 65 -3.23 -1.11 -1.36
N TRP A 66 -3.02 -2.29 -0.79
CA TRP A 66 -2.62 -2.42 0.61
C TRP A 66 -1.48 -3.42 0.79
N THR A 67 -0.71 -3.24 1.87
CA THR A 67 0.21 -4.25 2.39
C THR A 67 -0.33 -4.78 3.71
N VAL A 68 -0.37 -6.10 3.87
CA VAL A 68 -0.77 -6.75 5.11
C VAL A 68 0.36 -6.63 6.13
N LEU A 69 0.05 -6.08 7.30
CA LEU A 69 0.99 -6.02 8.44
C LEU A 69 0.87 -7.26 9.32
N GLY A 70 -0.33 -7.85 9.38
CA GLY A 70 -0.61 -9.09 10.07
C GLY A 70 -2.10 -9.33 10.24
N GLN A 71 -2.42 -10.52 10.72
CA GLN A 71 -3.77 -10.89 11.17
C GLN A 71 -3.79 -11.06 12.68
N VAL A 72 -4.91 -10.70 13.30
CA VAL A 72 -5.14 -10.75 14.74
C VAL A 72 -6.49 -11.40 15.02
N GLU A 73 -6.58 -12.18 16.10
CA GLU A 73 -7.86 -12.74 16.53
C GLU A 73 -8.78 -11.64 17.09
N GLY A 74 -10.04 -11.67 16.68
CA GLY A 74 -11.08 -10.71 17.07
C GLY A 74 -11.24 -9.54 16.10
N ALA A 75 -12.31 -8.76 16.33
CA ALA A 75 -12.66 -7.58 15.56
C ALA A 75 -12.73 -6.32 16.42
N GLY A 76 -12.73 -5.17 15.74
CA GLY A 76 -12.91 -3.86 16.35
C GLY A 76 -11.69 -2.95 16.27
N ALA A 77 -11.88 -1.71 16.74
CA ALA A 77 -10.92 -0.62 16.58
C ALA A 77 -9.55 -0.90 17.24
N ASP A 78 -9.51 -1.74 18.27
CA ASP A 78 -8.28 -2.03 19.02
C ASP A 78 -7.56 -3.30 18.53
N ALA A 79 -8.11 -4.02 17.55
CA ALA A 79 -7.56 -5.31 17.10
C ALA A 79 -6.08 -5.16 16.67
N CYS A 80 -5.76 -4.06 15.99
CA CYS A 80 -4.43 -3.79 15.44
C CYS A 80 -3.57 -2.86 16.32
N ALA A 81 -3.88 -2.71 17.61
CA ALA A 81 -3.20 -1.76 18.49
C ALA A 81 -1.67 -2.00 18.61
N ASP A 82 -1.22 -3.25 18.48
CA ASP A 82 0.21 -3.61 18.52
C ASP A 82 0.91 -3.46 17.16
N LEU A 83 0.18 -3.07 16.11
CA LEU A 83 0.69 -2.83 14.75
C LEU A 83 0.55 -1.33 14.41
N PRO A 84 1.53 -0.49 14.80
CA PRO A 84 1.39 0.97 14.80
C PRO A 84 1.29 1.60 13.40
N ASP A 85 1.68 0.86 12.36
CA ASP A 85 1.62 1.32 10.97
C ASP A 85 0.29 0.97 10.28
N THR A 86 -0.69 0.45 11.03
CA THR A 86 -2.00 0.09 10.50
C THR A 86 -2.80 1.34 10.14
N ASP A 87 -3.24 1.42 8.88
CA ASP A 87 -4.15 2.47 8.42
C ASP A 87 -5.60 2.00 8.48
N VAL A 88 -5.87 0.77 8.04
CA VAL A 88 -7.21 0.21 7.91
C VAL A 88 -7.26 -1.16 8.56
N ILE A 89 -8.38 -1.43 9.25
CA ILE A 89 -8.68 -2.73 9.86
C ILE A 89 -9.79 -3.37 9.02
N ILE A 90 -9.49 -4.51 8.41
CA ILE A 90 -10.45 -5.29 7.64
C ILE A 90 -10.85 -6.49 8.49
N SER A 91 -12.06 -6.51 9.02
CA SER A 91 -12.55 -7.62 9.83
C SER A 91 -13.25 -8.67 8.97
N ALA A 92 -13.04 -9.94 9.29
CA ALA A 92 -13.80 -11.04 8.73
C ALA A 92 -15.29 -10.86 9.06
N ALA A 93 -16.18 -11.34 8.18
CA ALA A 93 -17.63 -11.15 8.34
C ALA A 93 -18.22 -11.78 9.61
N ASP A 94 -17.52 -12.74 10.21
CA ASP A 94 -17.88 -13.38 11.48
C ASP A 94 -17.19 -12.78 12.72
N ASP A 95 -16.48 -11.66 12.54
CA ASP A 95 -15.72 -10.94 13.56
C ASP A 95 -14.63 -11.79 14.26
N SER A 96 -14.29 -12.95 13.70
CA SER A 96 -13.31 -13.86 14.32
C SER A 96 -11.87 -13.38 14.18
N THR A 97 -11.58 -12.63 13.12
CA THR A 97 -10.23 -12.21 12.73
C THR A 97 -10.27 -10.82 12.14
N SER A 98 -9.22 -10.04 12.36
CA SER A 98 -8.97 -8.78 11.64
C SER A 98 -7.64 -8.81 10.93
N THR A 99 -7.63 -8.29 9.70
CA THR A 99 -6.44 -8.05 8.90
C THR A 99 -6.05 -6.59 9.04
N CYS A 100 -4.86 -6.37 9.58
CA CYS A 100 -4.30 -5.05 9.79
C CYS A 100 -3.49 -4.67 8.55
N VAL A 101 -3.90 -3.61 7.85
CA VAL A 101 -3.28 -3.23 6.58
C VAL A 101 -2.79 -1.80 6.58
N ARG A 102 -1.76 -1.56 5.78
CA ARG A 102 -1.19 -0.26 5.46
C ARG A 102 -1.49 0.12 4.01
N PHE A 103 -1.73 1.39 3.74
CA PHE A 103 -1.88 1.90 2.38
C PHE A 103 -0.60 1.68 1.54
N ARG A 104 -0.79 1.26 0.28
CA ARG A 104 0.23 1.33 -0.78
C ARG A 104 -0.15 2.42 -1.76
N ALA A 105 -0.17 3.66 -1.27
CA ALA A 105 -0.61 4.77 -2.08
C ALA A 105 0.53 5.27 -2.97
N ALA A 106 0.16 5.71 -4.18
CA ALA A 106 0.99 6.49 -5.07
C ALA A 106 0.54 7.95 -5.05
N GLU A 107 1.44 8.88 -5.37
CA GLU A 107 1.08 10.29 -5.54
C GLU A 107 -0.09 10.43 -6.53
N GLY A 108 -1.11 11.19 -6.14
CA GLY A 108 -2.35 11.38 -6.88
C GLY A 108 -3.49 10.44 -6.47
N ASP A 109 -3.24 9.38 -5.71
CA ASP A 109 -4.30 8.50 -5.18
C ASP A 109 -5.20 9.27 -4.21
N CYS A 110 -6.48 8.91 -4.19
CA CYS A 110 -7.48 9.52 -3.32
C CYS A 110 -7.99 8.56 -2.25
N VAL A 111 -8.29 9.10 -1.08
CA VAL A 111 -8.82 8.39 0.08
C VAL A 111 -9.98 9.15 0.71
N TRP A 112 -10.81 8.45 1.47
CA TRP A 112 -11.92 9.05 2.21
C TRP A 112 -11.45 10.02 3.30
N THR A 113 -12.32 10.94 3.71
CA THR A 113 -12.01 11.97 4.75
C THR A 113 -11.68 11.36 6.12
N ASP A 114 -12.13 10.14 6.38
CA ASP A 114 -11.81 9.38 7.59
C ASP A 114 -10.62 8.43 7.42
N LEU A 115 -9.99 8.41 6.23
CA LEU A 115 -8.89 7.53 5.86
C LEU A 115 -9.24 6.04 6.00
N SER A 116 -10.52 5.69 5.87
CA SER A 116 -11.02 4.30 5.95
C SER A 116 -10.65 3.44 4.72
N GLY A 117 -10.24 4.06 3.62
CA GLY A 117 -9.92 3.36 2.38
C GLY A 117 -9.68 4.31 1.20
N TYR A 118 -9.40 3.73 0.03
CA TYR A 118 -9.32 4.47 -1.22
C TYR A 118 -10.69 4.97 -1.68
N ALA A 119 -10.70 6.12 -2.34
CA ALA A 119 -11.89 6.77 -2.90
C ALA A 119 -11.69 7.02 -4.40
N ASN A 120 -12.78 7.22 -5.14
CA ASN A 120 -12.66 7.79 -6.49
C ASN A 120 -12.20 9.27 -6.35
N CYS A 121 -11.34 9.72 -7.25
CA CYS A 121 -10.90 11.13 -7.26
C CYS A 121 -11.94 12.09 -7.88
N GLU A 122 -13.14 11.60 -8.17
CA GLU A 122 -14.15 12.29 -8.98
C GLU A 122 -15.29 12.89 -8.12
N GLU A 123 -15.59 12.31 -6.96
CA GLU A 123 -16.65 12.77 -6.05
C GLU A 123 -16.08 12.95 -4.65
N ASP A 124 -16.28 14.12 -4.01
CA ASP A 124 -15.99 14.46 -2.61
C ASP A 124 -14.91 13.60 -1.91
N SER A 125 -13.81 13.33 -2.62
CA SER A 125 -12.70 12.55 -2.07
C SER A 125 -12.17 13.38 -0.92
N GLY A 126 -11.93 12.77 0.22
CA GLY A 126 -11.50 13.54 1.37
C GLY A 126 -10.13 14.13 1.14
N TYR A 127 -9.21 13.26 0.73
CA TYR A 127 -7.84 13.65 0.53
C TYR A 127 -7.23 13.03 -0.71
N GLN A 128 -6.29 13.74 -1.31
CA GLN A 128 -5.42 13.24 -2.36
C GLN A 128 -3.98 13.19 -1.83
N LEU A 129 -3.23 12.13 -2.16
CA LEU A 129 -1.83 12.01 -1.80
C LEU A 129 -1.00 12.98 -2.64
N ALA A 130 -0.45 14.02 -2.03
CA ALA A 130 0.34 15.02 -2.74
C ALA A 130 1.83 14.68 -2.80
N ALA A 131 2.35 14.00 -1.78
CA ALA A 131 3.76 13.64 -1.71
C ALA A 131 3.99 12.41 -0.84
N ILE A 132 5.05 11.67 -1.19
CA ILE A 132 5.63 10.62 -0.36
C ILE A 132 7.04 11.05 0.03
N VAL A 133 7.29 11.22 1.33
CA VAL A 133 8.61 11.58 1.85
C VAL A 133 9.25 10.33 2.46
N GLU A 134 10.41 9.94 1.95
CA GLU A 134 11.15 8.78 2.44
C GLU A 134 12.24 9.18 3.45
N ALA A 135 12.62 8.22 4.31
CA ALA A 135 13.65 8.38 5.33
C ALA A 135 13.43 9.61 6.25
N ALA A 136 12.17 9.93 6.52
CA ALA A 136 11.73 11.04 7.36
C ALA A 136 11.21 10.53 8.71
N ALA A 137 11.46 11.28 9.77
CA ALA A 137 10.95 11.00 11.11
C ALA A 137 9.67 11.79 11.43
N ASP A 138 9.34 12.77 10.60
CA ASP A 138 8.24 13.72 10.76
C ASP A 138 7.80 14.28 9.40
N ASP A 139 6.76 15.13 9.43
CA ASP A 139 6.13 15.71 8.25
C ASP A 139 6.79 17.00 7.74
N THR A 140 8.01 17.35 8.18
CA THR A 140 8.72 18.56 7.72
C THR A 140 8.96 18.57 6.21
N GLY A 141 9.02 17.40 5.57
CA GLY A 141 9.18 17.26 4.11
C GLY A 141 7.89 17.42 3.31
N CYS A 142 6.74 17.51 3.98
CA CYS A 142 5.45 17.61 3.32
C CYS A 142 5.19 19.01 2.72
N PRO A 143 4.38 19.10 1.65
CA PRO A 143 3.90 20.37 1.10
C PRO A 143 3.17 21.24 2.14
N GLU A 144 3.21 22.56 1.96
CA GLU A 144 2.65 23.54 2.92
C GLU A 144 1.13 23.44 3.08
N ASP A 145 0.45 22.92 2.06
CA ASP A 145 -1.00 22.70 1.98
C ASP A 145 -1.43 21.32 2.48
N THR A 146 -0.51 20.53 3.05
CA THR A 146 -0.82 19.24 3.65
C THR A 146 -1.87 19.40 4.75
N ALA A 147 -3.00 18.73 4.57
CA ALA A 147 -4.11 18.73 5.52
C ALA A 147 -4.02 17.58 6.52
N GLN A 148 -3.46 16.43 6.12
CA GLN A 148 -3.24 15.26 6.96
C GLN A 148 -1.88 14.63 6.62
N SER A 149 -1.18 14.12 7.64
CA SER A 149 0.05 13.35 7.46
C SER A 149 -0.08 11.97 8.12
N ARG A 150 0.51 10.96 7.48
CA ARG A 150 0.68 9.61 8.04
C ARG A 150 2.16 9.31 8.08
N ILE A 151 2.71 9.14 9.28
CA ILE A 151 4.13 8.86 9.53
C ILE A 151 4.23 7.39 9.93
N TYR A 152 4.99 6.62 9.15
CA TYR A 152 5.19 5.20 9.38
C TYR A 152 6.54 4.92 10.05
N SER A 153 6.63 3.79 10.76
CA SER A 153 7.80 3.40 11.53
C SER A 153 9.04 3.12 10.68
N ASP A 154 8.87 2.85 9.38
CA ASP A 154 9.93 2.67 8.39
C ASP A 154 10.48 4.00 7.83
N GLY A 155 9.98 5.13 8.32
CA GLY A 155 10.41 6.46 7.92
C GLY A 155 9.80 6.95 6.61
N VAL A 156 8.72 6.33 6.14
CA VAL A 156 7.89 6.88 5.07
C VAL A 156 6.85 7.82 5.67
N VAL A 157 6.58 8.94 5.00
CA VAL A 157 5.52 9.87 5.36
C VAL A 157 4.63 10.13 4.15
N TYR A 158 3.33 9.90 4.31
CA TYR A 158 2.32 10.27 3.32
C TYR A 158 1.73 11.63 3.67
N CYS A 159 1.78 12.55 2.71
CA CYS A 159 1.32 13.92 2.85
C CYS A 159 0.04 14.10 2.02
N TRP A 160 -1.09 14.15 2.72
CA TRP A 160 -2.42 14.21 2.14
C TRP A 160 -2.93 15.64 2.11
N VAL A 161 -3.35 16.13 0.94
CA VAL A 161 -3.98 17.44 0.76
C VAL A 161 -5.48 17.28 0.65
N GLN A 162 -6.25 18.29 1.08
CA GLN A 162 -7.69 18.28 0.90
C GLN A 162 -8.00 18.24 -0.60
N HIS A 163 -8.69 17.20 -1.05
CA HIS A 163 -9.18 17.15 -2.41
C HIS A 163 -10.49 17.93 -2.47
N SER A 164 -10.53 18.97 -3.29
CA SER A 164 -11.73 19.78 -3.52
C SER A 164 -11.96 19.82 -5.02
N VAL A 165 -13.04 19.19 -5.46
CA VAL A 165 -13.47 19.11 -6.87
C VAL A 165 -14.12 20.41 -7.32
#